data_AF-A0A7C6SHV7-F1
#
_entry.id   AF-A0A7C6SHV7-F1
#
_cell.length_a   1.000
_cell.length_b   1.000
_cell.length_c   1.000
_cell.angle_alpha   90.00
_cell.angle_beta   90.00
_cell.angle_gamma   90.00
#
_symmetry.space_group_name_H-M   'P 1'
#
loop_
_entity.id
_entity.type
_entity.pdbx_description
1 polymer ?
#
loop_
_entity_poly.entity_id
_entity_poly.type
_entity_poly.pdbx_seq_one_letter_code
_entity_poly.pdbx_strand_id
1 'polypeptide(L)'
;MSKLFKRQNDDLASLDGRRFSLDKLMIVFSFVILIIIAIIPVVMIVYNALFVNGKLDLGSFRTVLLHPDNLGAMWNTINIAFWVTLFGTIIGLFYAWLLGRSDIPLKGFMRALFNIPYMFP
;
A
#
# COMPACT_ATOMS: atom_id res chain seq x y z
N MET A 1 23.90 -12.89 50.35
CA MET A 1 23.53 -11.92 49.30
C MET A 1 23.12 -12.56 47.96
N SER A 2 23.37 -13.85 47.73
CA SER A 2 23.10 -14.54 46.45
C SER A 2 21.67 -15.07 46.25
N LYS A 3 20.89 -15.28 47.31
CA LYS A 3 19.49 -15.76 47.20
C LYS A 3 18.50 -14.70 46.70
N LEU A 4 18.84 -13.41 46.84
CA LEU A 4 17.97 -12.31 46.41
C LEU A 4 17.95 -12.15 44.89
N PHE A 5 19.11 -12.30 44.24
CA PHE A 5 19.25 -12.18 42.79
C PHE A 5 18.57 -13.31 42.00
N LYS A 6 18.48 -14.51 42.57
CA LYS A 6 17.87 -15.66 41.88
C LYS A 6 16.35 -15.53 41.75
N ARG A 7 15.67 -14.99 42.77
CA ARG A 7 14.21 -14.77 42.74
C ARG A 7 13.78 -13.77 41.67
N GLN A 8 14.56 -12.71 41.44
CA GLN A 8 14.23 -11.67 40.47
C GLN A 8 14.23 -12.17 39.01
N ASN A 9 15.07 -13.16 38.68
CA ASN A 9 15.10 -13.76 37.34
C ASN A 9 13.93 -14.75 37.11
N ASP A 10 13.51 -15.47 38.14
CA ASP A 10 12.38 -16.41 38.06
C ASP A 10 11.05 -15.65 37.88
N ASP A 11 10.91 -14.49 38.55
CA ASP A 11 9.73 -13.62 38.41
C ASP A 11 9.60 -13.04 36.99
N LEU A 12 10.71 -12.67 36.34
CA LEU A 12 10.72 -12.18 34.95
C LEU A 12 10.39 -13.28 33.93
N ALA A 13 10.87 -14.50 34.15
CA ALA A 13 10.57 -15.66 33.29
C ALA A 13 9.09 -16.08 33.36
N SER A 14 8.44 -15.90 34.52
CA SER A 14 7.01 -16.18 34.69
C SER A 14 6.08 -15.23 33.93
N LEU A 15 6.56 -14.01 33.64
CA LEU A 15 5.83 -13.01 32.84
C LEU A 15 5.96 -13.24 31.33
N ASP A 16 7.02 -13.94 30.90
CA ASP A 16 7.31 -14.19 29.49
C ASP A 16 6.40 -15.27 28.88
N GLY A 17 5.99 -16.26 29.68
CA GLY A 17 5.06 -17.32 29.26
C GLY A 17 3.63 -16.88 28.93
N ARG A 18 3.19 -15.70 29.40
CA ARG A 18 1.88 -15.10 29.06
C ARG A 18 1.97 -14.03 27.95
N ARG A 19 3.12 -13.39 27.77
CA ARG A 19 3.30 -12.30 26.79
C ARG A 19 3.28 -12.81 25.36
N PHE A 20 3.85 -13.97 25.08
CA PHE A 20 3.85 -14.53 23.72
C PHE A 20 2.42 -14.73 23.14
N SER A 21 1.45 -15.07 23.98
CA SER A 21 0.04 -15.20 23.60
C SER A 21 -0.64 -13.84 23.40
N LEU A 22 -0.31 -12.84 24.22
CA LEU A 22 -0.87 -11.50 24.14
C LEU A 22 -0.30 -10.71 22.95
N ASP A 23 1.00 -10.79 22.72
CA ASP A 23 1.68 -10.15 21.59
C ASP A 23 1.13 -10.68 20.26
N LYS A 24 0.97 -12.00 20.15
CA LYS A 24 0.34 -12.62 18.97
C LYS A 24 -1.11 -12.19 18.79
N LEU A 25 -1.87 -12.07 19.89
CA LEU A 25 -3.25 -11.59 19.85
C LEU A 25 -3.33 -10.13 19.39
N MET A 26 -2.43 -9.27 19.86
CA MET A 26 -2.35 -7.87 19.43
C MET A 26 -1.98 -7.73 17.95
N ILE A 27 -1.05 -8.55 17.45
CA ILE A 27 -0.68 -8.58 16.03
C ILE A 27 -1.89 -9.00 15.18
N VAL A 28 -2.54 -10.12 15.53
CA VAL A 28 -3.72 -10.61 14.81
C VAL A 28 -4.82 -9.56 14.83
N PHE A 29 -5.08 -8.95 15.98
CA PHE A 29 -6.08 -7.89 16.13
C PHE A 29 -5.77 -6.67 15.24
N SER A 30 -4.52 -6.25 15.18
CA SER A 30 -4.07 -5.14 14.32
C SER A 30 -4.28 -5.44 12.84
N PHE A 31 -3.94 -6.65 12.39
CA PHE A 31 -4.22 -7.08 11.01
C PHE A 31 -5.71 -7.16 10.71
N VAL A 32 -6.52 -7.67 11.63
CA VAL A 32 -7.98 -7.73 11.47
C VAL A 32 -8.54 -6.33 11.31
N ILE A 33 -8.14 -5.37 12.15
CA ILE A 33 -8.57 -3.97 12.01
C ILE A 33 -8.12 -3.40 10.65
N LEU A 34 -6.86 -3.60 10.25
CA LEU A 34 -6.34 -3.12 8.97
C LEU A 34 -7.17 -3.66 7.79
N ILE A 35 -7.47 -4.96 7.79
CA ILE A 35 -8.29 -5.60 6.76
C ILE A 35 -9.70 -5.02 6.76
N ILE A 36 -10.32 -4.86 7.93
CA ILE A 36 -11.65 -4.26 8.07
C ILE A 36 -11.67 -2.86 7.43
N ILE A 37 -10.74 -1.98 7.81
CA ILE A 37 -10.73 -0.60 7.30
C ILE A 37 -10.39 -0.50 5.82
N ALA A 38 -9.57 -1.41 5.28
CA ALA A 38 -9.14 -1.37 3.88
C ALA A 38 -10.14 -2.07 2.94
N ILE A 39 -10.67 -3.22 3.35
CA ILE A 39 -11.49 -4.09 2.49
C ILE A 39 -12.97 -3.72 2.54
N ILE A 40 -13.51 -3.39 3.72
CA ILE A 40 -14.94 -3.03 3.84
C ILE A 40 -15.34 -1.87 2.91
N PRO A 41 -14.63 -0.74 2.82
CA PRO A 41 -15.05 0.33 1.91
C PRO A 41 -15.04 -0.11 0.45
N VAL A 42 -14.07 -0.93 0.04
CA VAL A 42 -14.00 -1.46 -1.34
C VAL A 42 -15.21 -2.38 -1.62
N VAL A 43 -15.53 -3.28 -0.70
CA VAL A 43 -16.70 -4.17 -0.83
C VAL A 43 -18.00 -3.37 -0.85
N MET A 44 -18.12 -2.33 -0.01
CA MET A 44 -19.27 -1.42 0.00
C MET A 44 -19.45 -0.70 -1.33
N ILE A 45 -18.36 -0.22 -1.95
CA ILE A 45 -18.39 0.39 -3.29
C ILE A 45 -18.91 -0.61 -4.32
N VAL A 46 -18.35 -1.83 -4.34
CA VAL A 46 -18.77 -2.86 -5.29
C VAL A 46 -20.24 -3.25 -5.07
N TYR A 47 -20.67 -3.40 -3.82
CA TYR A 47 -22.06 -3.73 -3.49
C TYR A 47 -23.03 -2.63 -3.97
N ASN A 48 -22.76 -1.37 -3.63
CA ASN A 48 -23.60 -0.25 -4.05
C ASN A 48 -23.57 0.00 -5.56
N ALA A 49 -22.51 -0.40 -6.25
CA ALA A 49 -22.43 -0.33 -7.71
C ALA A 49 -23.27 -1.41 -8.41
N LEU A 50 -23.48 -2.58 -7.79
CA LEU A 50 -24.20 -3.72 -8.37
C LEU A 50 -25.66 -3.85 -7.88
N PHE A 51 -25.98 -3.34 -6.69
CA PHE A 51 -27.29 -3.41 -6.08
C PHE A 51 -27.90 -2.01 -5.92
N VAL A 52 -29.07 -1.81 -6.51
CA VAL A 52 -29.86 -0.58 -6.36
C VAL A 52 -31.20 -0.94 -5.73
N ASN A 53 -31.53 -0.34 -4.59
CA ASN A 53 -32.77 -0.64 -3.82
C ASN A 53 -32.95 -2.14 -3.49
N GLY A 54 -31.86 -2.85 -3.20
CA GLY A 54 -31.89 -4.28 -2.87
C GLY A 54 -32.14 -5.23 -4.05
N LYS A 55 -32.21 -4.70 -5.28
CA LYS A 55 -32.27 -5.50 -6.51
C LYS A 55 -30.95 -5.42 -7.26
N LEU A 56 -30.56 -6.56 -7.83
CA LEU A 56 -29.36 -6.66 -8.64
C LEU A 56 -29.63 -5.94 -9.98
N ASP A 57 -28.94 -4.82 -10.23
CA ASP A 57 -29.13 -3.96 -11.40
C ASP A 57 -27.85 -3.86 -12.24
N LEU A 58 -27.57 -4.95 -12.98
CA LEU A 58 -26.46 -4.97 -13.95
C LEU A 58 -26.71 -4.00 -15.12
N GLY A 59 -27.95 -3.59 -15.35
CA GLY A 59 -28.32 -2.67 -16.41
C GLY A 59 -27.73 -1.29 -16.17
N SER A 60 -27.96 -0.73 -14.98
CA SER A 60 -27.38 0.56 -14.58
C SER A 60 -25.85 0.52 -14.54
N PHE A 61 -25.27 -0.55 -13.98
CA PHE A 61 -23.81 -0.73 -13.94
C PHE A 61 -23.20 -0.76 -15.36
N ARG A 62 -23.78 -1.56 -16.27
CA ARG A 62 -23.33 -1.64 -17.66
C ARG A 62 -23.49 -0.32 -18.38
N THR A 63 -24.60 0.40 -18.13
CA THR A 63 -24.85 1.69 -18.74
C THR A 63 -23.75 2.65 -18.32
N VAL A 64 -23.49 2.85 -17.02
CA VAL A 64 -22.39 3.70 -16.51
C VAL A 64 -21.05 3.31 -17.12
N LEU A 65 -20.66 2.03 -17.08
CA LEU A 65 -19.37 1.59 -17.64
C LEU A 65 -19.23 1.80 -19.15
N LEU A 66 -20.30 1.58 -19.91
CA LEU A 66 -20.28 1.67 -21.38
C LEU A 66 -20.70 3.05 -21.90
N HIS A 67 -20.88 4.06 -21.03
CA HIS A 67 -21.07 5.42 -21.50
C HIS A 67 -19.85 5.83 -22.35
N PRO A 68 -20.06 6.42 -23.52
CA PRO A 68 -18.98 6.77 -24.46
C PRO A 68 -17.93 7.68 -23.82
N ASP A 69 -18.34 8.59 -22.94
CA ASP A 69 -17.43 9.49 -22.22
C ASP A 69 -16.53 8.72 -21.23
N ASN A 70 -17.10 7.75 -20.51
CA ASN A 70 -16.35 6.91 -19.58
C ASN A 70 -15.37 6.00 -20.31
N LEU A 71 -15.79 5.40 -21.43
CA LEU A 71 -14.91 4.60 -22.28
C LEU A 71 -13.77 5.44 -22.87
N GLY A 72 -14.07 6.65 -23.33
CA GLY A 72 -13.05 7.60 -23.82
C GLY A 72 -12.05 7.97 -22.72
N ALA A 73 -12.52 8.27 -21.51
CA ALA A 73 -11.67 8.57 -20.36
C ALA A 73 -10.79 7.37 -19.93
N MET A 74 -11.35 6.15 -19.95
CA MET A 74 -10.59 4.93 -19.68
C MET A 74 -9.50 4.71 -20.72
N TRP A 75 -9.81 4.93 -22.01
CA TRP A 75 -8.84 4.80 -23.09
C TRP A 75 -7.69 5.81 -22.96
N ASN A 76 -8.01 7.05 -22.62
CA ASN A 76 -7.00 8.09 -22.35
C ASN A 76 -6.10 7.70 -21.17
N THR A 77 -6.68 7.19 -20.08
CA THR A 77 -5.92 6.70 -18.91
C THR A 77 -4.95 5.58 -19.30
N ILE A 78 -5.41 4.60 -20.09
CA ILE A 78 -4.57 3.49 -20.56
C ILE A 78 -3.42 4.02 -21.43
N ASN A 79 -3.72 4.91 -22.38
CA ASN A 79 -2.73 5.48 -23.27
C ASN A 79 -1.66 6.27 -22.51
N ILE A 80 -2.08 7.13 -21.58
CA ILE A 80 -1.16 7.90 -20.72
C ILE A 80 -0.33 6.95 -19.86
N ALA A 81 -0.95 5.99 -19.18
CA ALA A 81 -0.24 5.04 -18.32
C ALA A 81 0.81 4.24 -19.11
N PHE A 82 0.49 3.83 -20.33
CA PHE A 82 1.42 3.15 -21.22
C PHE A 82 2.65 4.01 -21.54
N TRP A 83 2.45 5.24 -22.02
CA TRP A 83 3.56 6.12 -22.37
C TRP A 83 4.38 6.56 -21.16
N VAL A 84 3.72 6.89 -20.04
CA VAL A 84 4.38 7.22 -18.77
C VAL A 84 5.23 6.06 -18.28
N THR A 85 4.71 4.82 -18.33
CA THR A 85 5.47 3.63 -17.92
C THR A 85 6.65 3.38 -18.85
N LEU A 86 6.44 3.45 -20.17
CA LEU A 86 7.47 3.19 -21.15
C LEU A 86 8.63 4.18 -21.03
N PHE A 87 8.34 5.48 -21.11
CA PHE A 87 9.37 6.52 -21.01
C PHE A 87 9.94 6.61 -19.59
N GLY A 88 9.10 6.49 -18.57
CA GLY A 88 9.53 6.46 -17.17
C GLY A 88 10.49 5.30 -16.88
N THR A 89 10.26 4.12 -17.46
CA THR A 89 11.16 2.97 -17.33
C THR A 89 12.47 3.20 -18.07
N ILE A 90 12.44 3.67 -19.32
CA ILE A 90 13.66 3.92 -20.11
C ILE A 90 14.54 4.96 -19.42
N ILE A 91 13.95 6.09 -19.04
CA ILE A 91 14.66 7.20 -18.40
C ILE A 91 15.10 6.80 -16.98
N GLY A 92 14.20 6.20 -16.19
CA GLY A 92 14.47 5.77 -14.83
C GLY A 92 15.57 4.72 -14.75
N LEU A 93 15.54 3.72 -15.62
CA LEU A 93 16.58 2.68 -15.69
C LEU A 93 17.93 3.26 -16.10
N PHE A 94 17.95 4.14 -17.10
CA PHE A 94 19.16 4.85 -17.52
C PHE A 94 19.80 5.62 -16.37
N TYR A 95 19.01 6.41 -15.63
CA TYR A 95 19.51 7.17 -14.49
C TYR A 95 19.91 6.29 -13.30
N ALA A 96 19.18 5.22 -13.02
CA ALA A 96 19.53 4.25 -11.98
C ALA A 96 20.89 3.60 -12.26
N TRP A 97 21.13 3.21 -13.52
CA TRP A 97 22.42 2.67 -13.94
C TRP A 97 23.54 3.71 -13.84
N LEU A 98 23.32 4.93 -14.35
CA LEU A 98 24.30 6.02 -14.33
C LEU A 98 24.71 6.40 -12.89
N LEU A 99 23.74 6.60 -12.00
CA LEU A 99 24.01 6.93 -10.60
C LEU A 99 24.63 5.76 -9.82
N GLY A 100 24.38 4.53 -10.24
CA GLY A 100 24.94 3.33 -9.61
C GLY A 100 26.39 3.05 -10.02
N ARG A 101 26.76 3.34 -11.27
CA ARG A 101 28.03 2.93 -11.87
C ARG A 101 29.00 4.06 -12.23
N SER A 102 28.52 5.29 -12.37
CA SER A 102 29.35 6.43 -12.73
C SER A 102 29.49 7.43 -11.58
N ASP A 103 30.70 7.92 -11.36
CA ASP A 103 31.00 9.00 -10.43
C ASP A 103 30.79 10.35 -11.11
N ILE A 104 29.52 10.72 -11.26
CA ILE A 104 29.13 11.99 -11.88
C ILE A 104 29.18 13.17 -10.89
N PRO A 105 29.71 14.34 -11.30
CA PRO A 105 29.52 15.57 -10.53
C PRO A 105 28.01 15.90 -10.52
N LEU A 106 27.46 16.30 -9.36
CA LEU A 106 26.02 16.51 -9.07
C LEU A 106 25.15 15.28 -8.73
N LYS A 107 25.76 14.11 -8.43
CA LYS A 107 25.04 12.91 -7.95
C LYS A 107 24.08 13.16 -6.77
N GLY A 108 24.47 14.03 -5.82
CA GLY A 108 23.64 14.39 -4.66
C GLY A 108 22.41 15.22 -5.01
N PHE A 109 22.55 16.17 -5.94
CA PHE A 109 21.44 17.02 -6.40
C PHE A 109 20.40 16.21 -7.19
N MET A 110 20.84 15.30 -8.07
CA MET A 110 19.93 14.41 -8.80
C MET A 110 19.14 13.49 -7.86
N ARG A 111 19.79 12.92 -6.83
CA ARG A 111 19.08 12.12 -5.81
C ARG A 111 18.02 12.93 -5.07
N ALA A 112 18.30 14.20 -4.76
CA ALA A 112 17.32 15.08 -4.13
C ALA A 112 16.12 15.36 -5.05
N LEU A 113 16.37 15.66 -6.34
CA LEU A 113 15.31 15.87 -7.33
C LEU A 113 14.39 14.66 -7.49
N PHE A 114 14.91 13.43 -7.45
CA PHE A 114 14.08 12.23 -7.51
C PHE A 114 13.23 11.98 -6.26
N ASN A 115 13.59 12.57 -5.12
CA ASN A 115 12.81 12.45 -3.88
C ASN A 115 11.68 13.48 -3.80
N ILE A 116 11.78 14.60 -4.53
CA ILE A 116 10.78 15.69 -4.52
C ILE A 116 9.36 15.17 -4.80
N PRO A 117 9.09 14.35 -5.85
CA PRO A 117 7.73 13.85 -6.11
C PRO A 117 7.12 13.05 -4.96
N TYR A 118 7.93 12.49 -4.07
CA TYR A 118 7.44 11.77 -2.88
C TYR A 118 7.19 12.71 -1.68
N MET A 119 7.77 13.91 -1.68
CA MET A 119 7.69 14.86 -0.57
C MET A 119 6.60 15.92 -0.77
N PHE A 120 6.27 16.25 -2.01
CA PHE A 120 5.17 17.17 -2.32
C PHE A 120 3.88 16.37 -2.54
N PRO A 121 2.83 16.62 -1.72
CA PRO A 121 1.53 16.00 -1.91
C PRO A 121 0.79 16.54 -3.13
#